data_AF-A0A6A5V5H8-F1
#
_entry.id   AF-A0A6A5V5H8-F1
#
_cell.length_a   1.000
_cell.length_b   1.000
_cell.length_c   1.000
_cell.angle_alpha   90.00
_cell.angle_beta   90.00
_cell.angle_gamma   90.00
#
_symmetry.space_group_name_H-M   'P 1'
#
loop_
_entity.id
_entity.type
_entity.pdbx_description
1 polymer ?
#
loop_
_entity_poly.entity_id
_entity_poly.type
_entity_poly.pdbx_seq_one_letter_code
_entity_poly.pdbx_strand_id
1 'polypeptide(L)'
;MADPVSLASGLLALVIFAHKSCVTLYTTFQSFKTQPKRVPDLVDELEALVGVSESLTDVMKSEPDAHLSALELPLRRCGNACGEFLQELQSCCQRSGNDRRSFRDWAKLRYMGDNIDDLKIR
;
A
#
# COMPACT_ATOMS: atom_id res chain seq x y z
N MET A 1 -25.53 16.10 9.42
CA MET A 1 -24.39 16.34 10.32
C MET A 1 -23.94 14.97 10.78
N ALA A 2 -22.75 14.51 10.38
CA ALA A 2 -22.19 13.27 10.90
C ALA A 2 -21.62 13.55 12.28
N ASP A 3 -21.89 12.69 13.25
CA ASP A 3 -21.35 12.81 14.58
C ASP A 3 -19.82 12.57 14.57
N PRO A 4 -19.07 13.28 15.43
CA PRO A 4 -17.60 13.22 15.44
C PRO A 4 -17.07 11.81 15.79
N VAL A 5 -17.82 11.01 16.56
CA VAL A 5 -17.45 9.63 16.91
C VAL A 5 -17.56 8.70 15.70
N SER A 6 -18.63 8.81 14.90
CA SER A 6 -18.82 8.05 13.66
C SER A 6 -17.79 8.43 12.58
N LEU A 7 -17.45 9.72 12.46
CA LEU A 7 -16.38 10.18 11.57
C LEU A 7 -15.00 9.65 12.00
N ALA A 8 -14.67 9.74 13.29
CA ALA A 8 -13.41 9.20 13.82
C ALA A 8 -13.32 7.67 13.64
N SER A 9 -14.42 6.95 13.83
CA SER A 9 -14.51 5.50 13.58
C SER A 9 -14.30 5.16 12.10
N GLY A 10 -14.92 5.93 11.19
CA GLY A 10 -14.74 5.77 9.74
C GLY A 10 -13.31 6.05 9.29
N LEU A 11 -12.70 7.11 9.81
CA LEU A 11 -11.32 7.46 9.49
C LEU A 11 -10.34 6.42 10.03
N LEU A 12 -10.51 5.95 11.28
CA LEU A 12 -9.64 4.93 11.86
C LEU A 12 -9.69 3.63 11.04
N ALA A 13 -10.89 3.25 10.56
CA ALA A 13 -11.04 2.12 9.66
C ALA A 13 -10.26 2.31 8.34
N LEU A 14 -10.26 3.52 7.78
CA LEU A 14 -9.48 3.84 6.57
C LEU A 14 -7.97 3.79 6.81
N VAL A 15 -7.49 4.24 7.97
CA VAL A 15 -6.07 4.13 8.34
C VAL A 15 -5.65 2.67 8.45
N ILE A 16 -6.42 1.86 9.19
CA ILE A 16 -6.16 0.43 9.34
C ILE A 16 -6.19 -0.27 7.98
N PHE A 17 -7.14 0.08 7.11
CA PHE A 17 -7.22 -0.44 5.76
C PHE A 17 -5.98 -0.09 4.93
N ALA A 18 -5.61 1.20 4.88
CA ALA A 18 -4.43 1.66 4.15
C ALA A 18 -3.15 0.97 4.65
N HIS A 19 -2.95 0.95 5.98
CA HIS A 19 -1.81 0.31 6.61
C HIS A 19 -1.73 -1.18 6.27
N LYS A 20 -2.83 -1.95 6.43
CA LYS A 20 -2.84 -3.38 6.09
C LYS A 20 -2.52 -3.63 4.61
N SER A 21 -3.06 -2.81 3.71
CA SER A 21 -2.76 -2.93 2.28
C SER A 21 -1.27 -2.67 1.99
N CYS A 22 -0.68 -1.64 2.61
CA CYS A 22 0.75 -1.34 2.46
C CYS A 22 1.63 -2.48 3.00
N VAL A 23 1.37 -2.96 4.22
CA VAL A 23 2.12 -4.07 4.83
C VAL A 23 2.01 -5.33 4.00
N THR A 24 0.83 -5.67 3.50
CA THR A 24 0.64 -6.87 2.68
C THR A 24 1.42 -6.77 1.37
N LEU A 25 1.42 -5.59 0.73
CA LEU A 25 2.19 -5.36 -0.48
C LEU A 25 3.70 -5.43 -0.23
N TYR A 26 4.18 -4.73 0.80
CA TYR A 26 5.58 -4.73 1.24
C TYR A 26 6.11 -6.15 1.54
N THR A 27 5.38 -6.92 2.35
CA THR A 27 5.75 -8.29 2.69
C THR A 27 5.70 -9.22 1.47
N THR A 28 4.78 -8.98 0.53
CA THR A 28 4.73 -9.72 -0.72
C THR A 28 5.97 -9.43 -1.57
N PHE A 29 6.38 -8.16 -1.73
CA PHE A 29 7.61 -7.78 -2.43
C PHE A 29 8.86 -8.40 -1.80
N GLN A 30 8.97 -8.40 -0.48
CA GLN A 30 10.10 -9.03 0.22
C GLN A 30 10.18 -10.56 0.04
N SER A 31 9.05 -11.21 -0.25
CA SER A 31 9.04 -12.66 -0.45
C SER A 31 9.71 -13.12 -1.76
N PHE A 32 9.94 -12.20 -2.71
CA PHE A 32 10.61 -12.51 -3.97
C PHE A 32 12.13 -12.55 -3.78
N LYS A 33 12.78 -13.64 -4.23
CA LYS A 33 14.26 -13.77 -4.17
C LYS A 33 15.00 -12.89 -5.16
N THR A 34 14.37 -12.57 -6.29
CA THR A 34 14.97 -11.76 -7.35
C THR A 34 14.05 -10.59 -7.61
N GLN A 35 14.58 -9.38 -7.45
CA GLN A 35 13.84 -8.12 -7.58
C GLN A 35 14.48 -7.24 -8.66
N PRO A 36 13.68 -6.54 -9.48
CA PRO A 36 14.14 -5.48 -10.38
C PRO A 36 14.79 -4.35 -9.58
N LYS A 37 15.65 -3.57 -10.23
CA LYS A 37 16.38 -2.45 -9.61
C LYS A 37 15.48 -1.41 -8.92
N ARG A 38 14.24 -1.24 -9.38
CA ARG A 38 13.26 -0.28 -8.85
C ARG A 38 12.40 -0.80 -7.69
N VAL A 39 12.36 -2.11 -7.48
CA VAL A 39 11.58 -2.69 -6.38
C VAL A 39 12.14 -2.31 -5.01
N PRO A 40 13.47 -2.24 -4.78
CA PRO A 40 14.01 -1.69 -3.54
C PRO A 40 13.53 -0.27 -3.23
N ASP A 41 13.60 0.66 -4.19
CA ASP A 41 13.10 2.04 -4.01
C ASP A 41 11.61 2.04 -3.61
N LEU A 42 10.79 1.22 -4.28
CA LEU A 42 9.36 1.07 -3.98
C LEU A 42 9.11 0.45 -2.60
N VAL A 43 9.95 -0.51 -2.18
CA VAL A 43 9.87 -1.16 -0.87
C VAL A 43 10.20 -0.15 0.23
N ASP A 44 11.20 0.72 0.04
CA ASP A 44 11.54 1.79 0.96
C ASP A 44 10.39 2.80 1.09
N GLU A 45 9.74 3.18 -0.02
CA GLU A 45 8.54 4.04 0.02
C GLU A 45 7.38 3.39 0.76
N LEU A 46 7.14 2.08 0.52
CA LEU A 46 6.10 1.34 1.22
C LEU A 46 6.38 1.25 2.72
N GLU A 47 7.64 1.05 3.11
CA GLU A 47 8.05 1.04 4.52
C GLU A 47 7.82 2.41 5.18
N ALA A 48 8.21 3.50 4.51
CA ALA A 48 7.93 4.85 4.99
C ALA A 48 6.43 5.10 5.16
N LEU A 49 5.62 4.65 4.19
CA LEU A 49 4.16 4.76 4.22
C LEU A 49 3.52 3.93 5.35
N VAL A 50 4.06 2.74 5.62
CA VAL A 50 3.68 1.91 6.78
C VAL A 50 3.94 2.68 8.08
N GLY A 51 5.15 3.23 8.26
CA GLY A 51 5.52 3.99 9.45
C GLY A 51 4.68 5.27 9.66
N VAL A 52 4.37 6.00 8.58
CA VAL A 52 3.45 7.14 8.65
C VAL A 52 2.05 6.71 9.07
N SER A 53 1.55 5.59 8.53
CA SER A 53 0.22 5.07 8.87
C SER A 53 0.12 4.57 10.32
N GLU A 54 1.20 3.99 10.86
CA GLU A 54 1.30 3.63 12.28
C GLU A 54 1.28 4.86 13.18
N SER A 55 2.10 5.85 12.85
CA SER A 55 2.14 7.14 13.57
C SER A 55 0.77 7.82 13.55
N LEU A 56 0.08 7.79 12.41
CA LEU A 56 -1.26 8.35 12.27
C LEU A 56 -2.29 7.61 13.14
N THR A 57 -2.16 6.28 13.24
CA THR A 57 -3.01 5.47 14.12
C THR A 57 -2.81 5.84 15.59
N ASP A 58 -1.58 6.13 16.01
CA ASP A 58 -1.26 6.55 17.38
C ASP A 58 -1.83 7.93 17.71
N VAL A 59 -1.70 8.89 16.78
CA VAL A 59 -2.33 10.21 16.89
C VAL A 59 -3.85 10.09 17.03
N MET A 60 -4.50 9.25 16.23
CA MET A 60 -5.96 9.06 16.32
C MET A 60 -6.43 8.42 17.64
N LYS A 61 -5.56 7.65 18.30
CA LYS A 61 -5.87 7.03 19.60
C LYS A 61 -5.63 7.99 20.77
N SER A 62 -4.60 8.83 20.67
CA SER A 62 -4.22 9.79 21.72
C SER A 62 -5.06 11.07 21.67
N GLU A 63 -5.41 11.54 20.47
CA GLU A 63 -6.11 12.79 20.23
C GLU A 63 -7.42 12.53 19.44
N PRO A 64 -8.48 12.03 20.10
CA PRO A 64 -9.73 11.67 19.43
C PRO A 64 -10.47 12.89 18.83
N ASP A 65 -10.19 14.09 19.32
CA ASP A 65 -10.74 15.36 18.80
C ASP A 65 -9.92 15.96 17.65
N ALA A 66 -8.82 15.32 17.24
CA ALA A 66 -8.04 15.77 16.09
C ALA A 66 -8.89 15.73 14.81
N HIS A 67 -9.13 16.89 14.21
CA HIS A 67 -9.87 17.01 12.96
C HIS A 67 -9.03 16.57 11.76
N LEU A 68 -9.00 15.26 11.52
CA LEU A 68 -8.24 14.62 10.44
C LEU A 68 -9.10 14.17 9.25
N SER A 69 -10.34 14.70 9.13
CA SER A 69 -11.28 14.34 8.05
C SER A 69 -10.72 14.61 6.64
N ALA A 70 -9.79 15.55 6.49
CA ALA A 70 -9.08 15.79 5.22
C ALA A 70 -8.27 14.56 4.73
N LEU A 71 -7.97 13.60 5.61
CA LEU A 71 -7.23 12.39 5.29
C LEU A 71 -8.11 11.24 4.79
N GLU A 72 -9.45 11.34 4.87
CA GLU A 72 -10.34 10.26 4.43
C GLU A 72 -10.09 9.85 2.96
N LEU A 73 -10.06 10.84 2.05
CA LEU A 73 -9.84 10.58 0.63
C LEU A 73 -8.41 10.09 0.34
N PRO A 74 -7.33 10.74 0.86
CA PRO A 74 -5.96 10.23 0.74
C PRO A 74 -5.79 8.78 1.23
N LEU A 75 -6.29 8.44 2.42
CA LEU A 75 -6.15 7.10 3.00
C LEU A 75 -6.92 6.05 2.19
N ARG A 76 -8.13 6.37 1.74
CA ARG A 76 -8.90 5.48 0.86
C ARG A 76 -8.14 5.21 -0.45
N ARG A 77 -7.59 6.25 -1.07
CA ARG A 77 -6.80 6.11 -2.31
C ARG A 77 -5.52 5.31 -2.08
N CYS A 78 -4.82 5.55 -0.98
CA CYS A 78 -3.64 4.81 -0.58
C CYS A 78 -3.92 3.31 -0.44
N GLY A 79 -4.93 2.97 0.35
CA GLY A 79 -5.32 1.57 0.56
C GLY A 79 -5.79 0.87 -0.72
N ASN A 80 -6.55 1.58 -1.56
CA ASN A 80 -6.98 1.07 -2.86
C ASN A 80 -5.79 0.84 -3.80
N ALA A 81 -4.91 1.83 -3.95
CA ALA A 81 -3.75 1.71 -4.84
C ALA A 81 -2.80 0.57 -4.42
N CYS A 82 -2.57 0.40 -3.11
CA CYS A 82 -1.77 -0.71 -2.61
C CYS A 82 -2.47 -2.07 -2.84
N GLY A 83 -3.79 -2.13 -2.66
CA GLY A 83 -4.59 -3.33 -2.91
C GLY A 83 -4.65 -3.72 -4.39
N GLU A 84 -4.89 -2.75 -5.27
CA GLU A 84 -4.91 -2.94 -6.73
C GLU A 84 -3.55 -3.41 -7.23
N PHE A 85 -2.46 -2.83 -6.71
CA PHE A 85 -1.12 -3.26 -7.09
C PHE A 85 -0.84 -4.70 -6.63
N LEU A 86 -1.24 -5.05 -5.41
CA LEU A 86 -1.12 -6.42 -4.92
C LEU A 86 -1.88 -7.42 -5.82
N GLN A 87 -3.07 -7.05 -6.28
CA GLN A 87 -3.86 -7.89 -7.20
C GLN A 87 -3.16 -8.10 -8.54
N GLU A 88 -2.59 -7.05 -9.13
CA GLU A 88 -1.85 -7.17 -10.40
C GLU A 88 -0.59 -8.02 -10.22
N LEU A 89 0.14 -7.83 -9.11
CA LEU A 89 1.32 -8.62 -8.75
C LEU A 89 0.98 -10.11 -8.60
N GLN A 90 -0.07 -10.43 -7.86
CA GLN A 90 -0.52 -11.81 -7.67
C GLN A 90 -1.01 -12.45 -8.97
N SER A 91 -1.74 -11.70 -9.79
CA SER A 91 -2.23 -12.15 -11.10
C SER A 91 -1.07 -12.48 -12.04
N CYS A 92 -0.03 -11.65 -12.07
CA CYS A 92 1.18 -11.91 -12.83
C CYS A 92 1.92 -13.18 -12.35
N CYS A 93 2.00 -13.39 -11.03
CA CYS A 93 2.62 -14.59 -10.45
C CYS A 93 1.86 -15.86 -10.83
N GLN A 94 0.53 -15.86 -10.72
CA GLN A 94 -0.31 -17.02 -11.03
C GLN A 94 -0.19 -17.45 -12.50
N ARG A 95 -0.19 -16.49 -13.43
CA ARG A 95 -0.10 -16.75 -14.88
C ARG A 95 1.24 -17.36 -15.31
N SER A 96 2.31 -17.11 -14.56
CA SER A 96 3.65 -17.61 -14.88
C SER A 96 3.83 -19.09 -14.49
N GLY A 97 2.88 -19.70 -13.76
CA GLY A 97 2.98 -21.08 -13.26
C GLY A 97 4.19 -21.32 -12.35
N ASN A 98 4.85 -20.24 -11.93
CA ASN A 98 6.19 -20.25 -11.37
C ASN A 98 6.13 -20.09 -9.86
N ASP A 99 7.04 -20.75 -9.15
CA ASP A 99 7.26 -20.50 -7.73
C ASP A 99 7.47 -18.99 -7.52
N ARG A 100 6.81 -18.38 -6.52
CA ARG A 100 6.92 -16.94 -6.24
C ARG A 100 8.39 -16.48 -6.14
N ARG A 101 9.34 -17.38 -5.85
CA ARG A 101 10.77 -17.08 -5.76
C ARG A 101 11.46 -16.85 -7.11
N SER A 102 10.86 -17.24 -8.24
CA SER A 102 11.47 -17.15 -9.58
C SER A 102 10.66 -16.28 -10.55
N PHE A 103 9.82 -15.36 -10.05
CA PHE A 103 9.10 -14.41 -10.89
C PHE A 103 10.09 -13.62 -11.76
N ARG A 104 10.08 -13.92 -13.06
CA ARG A 104 10.93 -13.30 -14.10
C ARG A 104 10.15 -12.31 -14.97
N ASP A 105 8.83 -12.31 -14.82
CA ASP A 105 7.88 -11.53 -15.61
C ASP A 105 7.63 -10.12 -15.04
N TRP A 106 8.60 -9.56 -14.30
CA TRP A 106 8.50 -8.20 -13.73
C TRP A 106 8.17 -7.14 -14.77
N ALA A 107 8.67 -7.28 -16.00
CA ALA A 107 8.36 -6.37 -17.10
C ALA A 107 6.88 -6.38 -17.54
N LYS A 108 6.09 -7.37 -17.11
CA LYS A 108 4.64 -7.43 -17.36
C LYS A 108 3.83 -6.78 -16.24
N LEU A 109 4.45 -6.56 -15.09
CA LEU A 109 3.80 -5.96 -13.94
C LEU A 109 3.56 -4.48 -14.21
N ARG A 110 2.29 -4.07 -14.15
CA ARG A 110 1.90 -2.67 -14.35
C ARG A 110 1.36 -2.06 -13.07
N TYR A 111 1.70 -0.79 -12.86
CA TYR A 111 1.12 0.02 -11.81
C TYR A 111 0.61 1.32 -12.43
N MET A 112 -0.67 1.64 -12.20
CA MET A 112 -1.36 2.80 -12.80
C MET A 112 -1.25 2.91 -14.34
N GLY A 113 -0.98 1.79 -15.02
CA GLY A 113 -0.82 1.73 -16.48
C GLY A 113 0.64 1.70 -16.96
N ASP A 114 1.60 2.04 -16.10
CA ASP A 114 3.03 2.07 -16.39
C ASP A 114 3.73 0.78 -15.96
N ASN A 115 4.85 0.46 -16.62
CA ASN A 115 5.70 -0.67 -16.22
C ASN A 115 6.45 -0.32 -14.92
N ILE A 116 6.68 -1.32 -14.05
CA ILE A 116 7.46 -1.15 -12.82
C ILE A 116 8.89 -0.64 -13.07
N ASP A 117 9.46 -0.90 -14.25
CA ASP A 117 10.77 -0.36 -14.64
C ASP A 117 10.73 1.14 -15.00
N ASP A 118 9.56 1.66 -15.42
CA ASP A 118 9.35 3.07 -15.80
C ASP A 118 8.83 3.93 -14.64
N LEU A 119 8.48 3.28 -13.52
CA LEU A 119 7.98 3.92 -12.31
C LEU A 119 9.01 4.94 -11.79
N LYS A 120 8.66 6.22 -11.90
CA LYS A 120 9.43 7.34 -11.34
C LYS A 120 8.89 7.66 -9.96
N ILE A 121 9.59 7.13 -8.97
CA ILE A 121 9.52 7.59 -7.59
C ILE A 121 10.16 8.99 -7.57
N ARG A 122 9.40 10.02 -7.20
CA ARG A 122 9.76 11.43 -7.35
C ARG A 122 9.91 12.12 -6.01
#